data_AF-A0A8S3DS17-F1
#
_entry.id   AF-A0A8S3DS17-F1
#
_cell.length_a   1.000
_cell.length_b   1.000
_cell.length_c   1.000
_cell.angle_alpha   90.00
_cell.angle_beta   90.00
_cell.angle_gamma   90.00
#
_symmetry.space_group_name_H-M   'P 1'
#
loop_
_entity.id
_entity.type
_entity.pdbx_description
1 polymer ?
#
loop_
_entity_poly.entity_id
_entity_poly.type
_entity_poly.pdbx_seq_one_letter_code
_entity_poly.pdbx_strand_id
1 'polypeptide(L)'
;MPKSYERAATVASHPVSIARFFNKLTSTVLSTLVGYDLNRHESHADGGALGKIYAYYGTVEESGRGALNLHILLWLADNKHPYELRTSIKNE
;
A
#
# COMPACT_ATOMS: atom_id res chain seq x y z
N MET A 1 3.99 22.68 -8.49
CA MET A 1 3.04 21.67 -7.99
C MET A 1 1.66 22.29 -7.86
N PRO A 2 0.57 21.63 -8.29
CA PRO A 2 -0.79 22.16 -8.17
C PRO A 2 -1.17 22.39 -6.70
N LYS A 3 -2.04 23.36 -6.43
CA LYS A 3 -2.58 23.63 -5.09
C LYS A 3 -3.49 22.49 -4.63
N SER A 4 -3.71 22.37 -3.32
CA SER A 4 -4.52 21.30 -2.72
C SER A 4 -5.92 21.20 -3.35
N TYR A 5 -6.57 22.34 -3.55
CA TYR A 5 -7.88 22.43 -4.19
C TYR A 5 -7.87 21.92 -5.63
N GLU A 6 -6.87 22.29 -6.43
CA GLU A 6 -6.78 21.89 -7.84
C GLU A 6 -6.60 20.36 -7.98
N ARG A 7 -5.85 19.75 -7.06
CA ARG A 7 -5.74 18.28 -6.99
C ARG A 7 -7.06 17.62 -6.61
N ALA A 8 -7.77 18.15 -5.61
CA ALA A 8 -9.07 17.63 -5.22
C ALA A 8 -10.12 17.76 -6.34
N ALA A 9 -10.15 18.90 -7.04
CA ALA A 9 -11.00 19.11 -8.20
C ALA A 9 -10.68 18.12 -9.33
N THR A 10 -9.40 17.87 -9.59
CA THR A 10 -8.97 16.89 -10.60
C THR A 10 -9.47 15.48 -10.26
N VAL A 11 -9.39 15.11 -8.98
CA VAL A 11 -9.87 13.81 -8.49
C VAL A 11 -11.37 13.66 -8.69
N ALA A 12 -12.14 14.67 -8.29
CA ALA A 12 -13.59 14.70 -8.43
C ALA A 12 -14.05 14.67 -9.90
N SER A 13 -13.31 15.32 -10.82
CA SER A 13 -13.66 15.36 -12.24
C SER A 13 -13.35 14.06 -13.00
N HIS A 14 -12.51 13.17 -12.46
CA HIS A 14 -12.09 11.93 -13.14
C HIS A 14 -12.16 10.69 -12.24
N PRO A 15 -13.32 10.40 -11.61
CA PRO A 15 -13.41 9.40 -10.53
C PRO A 15 -12.97 8.00 -10.97
N VAL A 16 -13.30 7.58 -12.20
CA VAL A 16 -12.90 6.26 -12.72
C VAL A 16 -11.39 6.16 -12.92
N SER A 17 -10.78 7.18 -13.52
CA SER A 17 -9.33 7.21 -13.76
C SER A 17 -8.56 7.18 -12.45
N ILE A 18 -9.03 7.92 -11.45
CA ILE A 18 -8.42 7.94 -10.11
C ILE A 18 -8.58 6.60 -9.40
N ALA A 19 -9.75 5.97 -9.47
CA ALA A 19 -9.95 4.65 -8.88
C ALA A 19 -9.01 3.60 -9.52
N ARG A 20 -8.83 3.64 -10.84
CA ARG A 20 -7.88 2.76 -11.54
C ARG A 20 -6.43 3.04 -11.15
N PHE A 21 -6.06 4.32 -11.07
CA PHE A 21 -4.73 4.72 -10.62
C PHE A 21 -4.46 4.25 -9.19
N PHE A 22 -5.41 4.47 -8.28
CA PHE A 22 -5.34 4.02 -6.89
C PHE A 22 -5.15 2.50 -6.82
N ASN A 23 -5.98 1.72 -7.51
CA ASN A 23 -5.84 0.26 -7.54
C ASN A 23 -4.47 -0.19 -8.07
N LYS A 24 -3.97 0.45 -9.13
CA LYS A 24 -2.65 0.14 -9.69
C LYS A 24 -1.54 0.48 -8.71
N LEU A 25 -1.62 1.64 -8.07
CA LEU A 25 -0.65 2.09 -7.06
C LEU A 25 -0.62 1.13 -5.87
N THR A 26 -1.78 0.82 -5.29
CA THR A 26 -1.91 -0.13 -4.18
C THR A 26 -1.36 -1.51 -4.55
N SER A 27 -1.77 -2.05 -5.71
CA SER A 27 -1.29 -3.37 -6.15
C SER A 27 0.23 -3.38 -6.36
N THR A 28 0.79 -2.29 -6.89
CA THR A 28 2.23 -2.14 -7.07
C THR A 28 2.95 -2.06 -5.72
N VAL A 29 2.45 -1.28 -4.76
CA VAL A 29 3.03 -1.21 -3.41
C VAL A 29 3.02 -2.58 -2.73
N LEU A 30 1.92 -3.33 -2.86
CA LEU A 30 1.81 -4.68 -2.29
C LEU A 30 2.80 -5.66 -2.93
N SER A 31 2.93 -5.64 -4.24
CA SER A 31 3.84 -6.57 -4.92
C SER A 31 5.31 -6.18 -4.83
N THR A 32 5.64 -4.88 -4.82
CA THR A 32 7.04 -4.44 -4.85
C THR A 32 7.60 -4.15 -3.47
N LEU A 33 6.97 -3.25 -2.70
CA LEU A 33 7.51 -2.81 -1.41
C LEU A 33 7.21 -3.81 -0.31
N VAL A 34 5.98 -4.32 -0.28
CA VAL A 34 5.57 -5.33 0.72
C VAL A 34 6.06 -6.73 0.30
N GLY A 35 6.29 -6.96 -0.99
CA GLY A 35 6.82 -8.23 -1.51
C GLY A 35 5.81 -9.36 -1.44
N TYR A 36 4.55 -9.10 -1.79
CA TYR A 36 3.47 -10.09 -1.75
C TYR A 36 2.89 -10.35 -3.15
N ASP A 37 2.83 -11.61 -3.55
CA ASP A 37 2.22 -12.03 -4.82
C ASP A 37 0.69 -12.09 -4.67
N LEU A 38 0.01 -11.17 -5.36
CA LEU A 38 -1.44 -11.04 -5.31
C LEU A 38 -2.20 -12.15 -6.05
N ASN A 39 -1.54 -12.88 -6.96
CA ASN A 39 -2.17 -14.00 -7.70
C ASN A 39 -2.01 -15.31 -6.93
N ARG A 40 -0.83 -15.52 -6.33
CA ARG A 40 -0.50 -16.73 -5.57
C ARG A 40 -0.94 -16.65 -4.11
N HIS A 41 -1.27 -15.45 -3.64
CA HIS A 41 -1.62 -15.16 -2.25
C HIS A 41 -0.53 -15.61 -1.26
N GLU A 42 0.72 -15.30 -1.59
CA GLU A 42 1.86 -15.63 -0.74
C GLU A 42 2.96 -14.55 -0.80
N SER A 43 3.79 -14.49 0.23
CA SER A 43 4.97 -13.63 0.23
C SER A 43 6.00 -14.13 -0.78
N HIS A 44 6.72 -13.19 -1.40
CA HIS A 44 7.92 -13.49 -2.16
C HIS A 44 8.94 -14.23 -1.30
N ALA A 45 9.79 -15.03 -1.94
CA ALA A 45 10.77 -15.89 -1.29
C ALA A 45 11.77 -15.11 -0.40
N ASP A 46 12.11 -13.88 -0.80
CA ASP A 46 13.00 -12.99 -0.06
C ASP A 46 12.24 -11.98 0.83
N GLY A 47 10.92 -11.92 0.71
CA GLY A 47 10.07 -10.89 1.34
C GLY A 47 10.16 -9.53 0.65
N GLY A 48 9.57 -8.50 1.27
CA GLY A 48 9.71 -7.10 0.88
C GLY A 48 10.52 -6.30 1.90
N ALA A 49 10.40 -4.97 1.86
CA ALA A 49 11.11 -4.05 2.76
C ALA A 49 10.81 -4.28 4.26
N LEU A 50 9.67 -4.91 4.58
CA LEU A 50 9.27 -5.29 5.93
C LEU A 50 9.61 -6.75 6.29
N GLY A 51 10.25 -7.49 5.38
CA GLY A 51 10.47 -8.93 5.50
C GLY A 51 9.36 -9.76 4.87
N LYS A 52 9.26 -11.02 5.29
CA LYS A 52 8.24 -11.96 4.77
C LYS A 52 6.88 -11.68 5.39
N ILE A 53 5.85 -11.73 4.55
CA ILE A 53 4.47 -11.50 4.96
C ILE A 53 3.76 -12.85 5.13
N TYR A 54 3.17 -13.07 6.30
CA TYR A 54 2.32 -14.22 6.55
C TYR A 54 0.93 -14.02 5.94
N ALA A 55 0.33 -12.85 6.16
CA ALA A 55 -0.99 -12.48 5.64
C ALA A 55 -1.16 -10.96 5.61
N TYR A 56 -2.14 -10.48 4.85
CA TYR A 56 -2.62 -9.10 4.96
C TYR A 56 -4.14 -9.02 4.88
N TYR A 57 -4.70 -7.94 5.41
CA TYR A 57 -6.10 -7.57 5.25
C TYR A 57 -6.17 -6.09 4.91
N GLY A 58 -6.88 -5.75 3.84
CA GLY A 58 -7.02 -4.36 3.37
C GLY A 58 -8.48 -3.99 3.12
N THR A 59 -8.85 -2.76 3.51
CA THR A 59 -10.15 -2.15 3.18
C THR A 59 -9.94 -0.81 2.49
N VAL A 60 -10.74 -0.57 1.45
CA VAL A 60 -10.76 0.70 0.72
C VAL A 60 -11.98 1.49 1.15
N GLU A 61 -11.76 2.72 1.57
CA GLU A 61 -12.81 3.63 2.03
C GLU A 61 -12.75 4.94 1.25
N GLU A 62 -13.90 5.58 1.09
CA GLU A 62 -13.94 6.96 0.61
C GLU A 62 -13.65 7.88 1.80
N SER A 63 -12.54 8.61 1.73
CA SER A 63 -12.34 9.78 2.59
C SER A 63 -13.38 10.80 2.17
N GLY A 64 -14.22 11.27 3.11
CA GLY A 64 -15.46 12.07 2.92
C GLY A 64 -15.34 13.41 2.17
N ARG A 65 -14.59 13.42 1.08
CA ARG A 65 -14.16 14.48 0.16
C ARG A 65 -13.88 13.91 -1.25
N GLY A 66 -14.33 12.70 -1.55
CA GLY A 66 -14.30 12.04 -2.85
C GLY A 66 -13.00 11.29 -3.18
N ALA A 67 -12.07 11.14 -2.24
CA ALA A 67 -10.79 10.46 -2.47
C ALA A 67 -10.75 9.09 -1.80
N LEU A 68 -10.13 8.10 -2.45
CA LEU A 68 -9.98 6.75 -1.89
C LEU A 68 -8.83 6.68 -0.89
N ASN A 69 -9.04 5.96 0.20
CA ASN A 69 -8.05 5.66 1.23
C ASN A 69 -7.97 4.15 1.44
N LEU A 70 -6.77 3.65 1.74
CA LEU A 70 -6.54 2.24 2.05
C LEU A 70 -6.12 2.12 3.51
N HIS A 71 -6.90 1.37 4.28
CA HIS A 71 -6.46 0.85 5.58
C HIS A 71 -5.99 -0.59 5.39
N ILE A 72 -4.79 -0.90 5.88
CA ILE A 72 -4.19 -2.23 5.72
C ILE A 72 -3.55 -2.71 7.02
N LEU A 73 -3.77 -3.98 7.34
CA LEU A 73 -3.04 -4.75 8.34
C LEU A 73 -2.12 -5.74 7.64
N LEU A 74 -0.87 -5.80 8.09
CA LEU A 74 0.13 -6.77 7.65
C LEU A 74 0.53 -7.64 8.84
N TRP A 75 0.49 -8.96 8.65
CA TRP A 75 1.09 -9.91 9.59
C TRP A 75 2.43 -10.36 9.02
N LEU A 76 3.51 -10.08 9.74
CA LEU A 76 4.85 -10.50 9.36
C LEU A 76 5.07 -11.97 9.80
N ALA A 77 5.83 -12.71 9.01
CA ALA A 77 6.21 -14.09 9.34
C ALA A 77 7.35 -14.14 10.37
N ASP A 78 8.12 -13.06 10.50
CA ASP A 78 9.11 -12.91 11.56
C ASP A 78 8.52 -12.21 12.79
N ASN A 79 9.19 -12.36 13.94
CA ASN A 79 8.81 -11.75 15.21
C ASN A 79 9.68 -10.54 15.54
N LYS A 80 10.16 -9.82 14.51
CA LYS A 80 11.05 -8.66 14.71
C LYS A 80 10.38 -7.60 15.55
N HIS A 81 11.15 -7.05 16.49
CA HIS A 81 10.67 -5.92 17.27
C HIS A 81 10.51 -4.69 16.36
N PRO A 82 9.51 -3.80 16.56
CA PRO A 82 9.30 -2.61 15.71
C PRO A 82 10.55 -1.73 15.52
N TYR A 83 11.45 -1.71 16.50
CA TYR A 83 12.74 -1.03 16.40
C TYR A 83 13.65 -1.64 15.31
N GLU A 84 13.73 -2.97 15.26
CA GLU A 84 14.57 -3.71 14.30
C GLU A 84 14.07 -3.53 12.88
N LEU A 85 12.74 -3.59 12.68
CA LEU A 85 12.09 -3.29 11.40
C LEU A 85 12.40 -1.87 10.93
N ARG A 86 12.34 -0.89 11.85
CA ARG A 86 12.68 0.49 11.51
C ARG A 86 14.14 0.64 11.10
N THR A 87 15.05 -0.09 11.73
CA THR A 87 16.47 -0.04 11.37
C THR A 87 16.78 -0.74 10.05
N SER A 88 16.10 -1.83 9.71
CA SER A 88 16.32 -2.52 8.43
C SER A 88 15.95 -1.64 7.24
N ILE A 89 14.81 -0.94 7.31
CA ILE A 89 14.34 -0.03 6.26
C ILE A 89 15.29 1.18 6.07
N LYS A 90 15.95 1.64 7.15
CA LYS A 90 16.86 2.79 7.07
C LYS A 90 18.21 2.48 6.44
N ASN A 91 18.55 1.20 6.33
CA ASN A 91 19.83 0.73 5.84
C ASN A 91 19.74 0.16 4.40
N GLU A 92 18.56 0.20 3.78
CA GLU A 92 18.36 0.06 2.33
C GLU A 92 18.56 1.40 1.61
#